data_AF-A0A7V3A4S3-F1
#
_entry.id   AF-A0A7V3A4S3-F1
#
_cell.length_a   1.000
_cell.length_b   1.000
_cell.length_c   1.000
_cell.angle_alpha   90.00
_cell.angle_beta   90.00
_cell.angle_gamma   90.00
#
_symmetry.space_group_name_H-M   'P 1'
#
loop_
_entity.id
_entity.type
_entity.pdbx_description
1 polymer ?
#
loop_
_entity_poly.entity_id
_entity_poly.type
_entity_poly.pdbx_seq_one_letter_code
_entity_poly.pdbx_strand_id
1 'polypeptide(L)'
;MEEGVSFVSQLQSALEQYREHLDTVELPRLKEQYRIMHTSFTSLYKVLLKKGLIHEDPYKKDLKISEVSPPPEDNFLDSEKTEQMSIRLSMYESQLDFLLNFYQFRTDFLDLARIKLLLNLTRYIAWDQFSEVSAKINTKVLAEFVGKITKGDDPLSAGILKDAVDQIQKAFRNCLSILKKLTDYHKEMYKFEVRISLLANLPIDRGRALQAKEEILKTLKRQFPHTLPGKHFYPELIMEILEEDYGPNSPELRKTVLEKFKIEQTVQRPIREEVSFKEILLEGIRALAACSRPLEEASQKLLDNSLILESRKRPLLERIKIWIQRMVQKEEESLVYEVEFFDLTTSTTKKEPIRFQPFMEDLKKRARIYGGILARAGSGYKRLEQAGEEQLFTFLHKHIEELQLIHRRLSGLETFFRSEIPRENRASIRGIKIELTAIQNCIVKANQKRHDYVARKEEMEQLRKLGVDVKSL
;
A
#
# COMPACT_ATOMS: atom_id res chain seq x y z
N MET A 1 -21.85 -2.01 47.10
CA MET A 1 -20.66 -2.73 46.58
C MET A 1 -20.89 -3.24 45.16
N GLU A 2 -22.10 -3.68 44.82
CA GLU A 2 -22.44 -4.25 43.50
C GLU A 2 -22.25 -3.31 42.29
N GLU A 3 -22.64 -2.02 42.37
CA GLU A 3 -22.54 -1.10 41.23
C GLU A 3 -21.10 -0.74 40.81
N GLY A 4 -20.17 -0.64 41.77
CA GLY A 4 -18.76 -0.34 41.49
C GLY A 4 -18.01 -1.54 40.90
N VAL A 5 -18.30 -2.74 41.41
CA VAL A 5 -17.76 -4.01 40.88
C VAL A 5 -18.32 -4.26 39.47
N SER A 6 -19.59 -3.93 39.24
CA SER A 6 -20.22 -4.02 37.92
C SER A 6 -19.58 -3.07 36.89
N PHE A 7 -19.29 -1.81 37.27
CA PHE A 7 -18.60 -0.86 36.37
C PHE A 7 -17.19 -1.32 35.99
N VAL A 8 -16.37 -1.74 36.95
CA VAL A 8 -14.98 -2.16 36.69
C VAL A 8 -14.94 -3.38 35.77
N SER A 9 -15.85 -4.34 35.96
CA SER A 9 -15.97 -5.52 35.08
C SER A 9 -16.43 -5.16 33.66
N GLN A 10 -17.41 -4.26 33.52
CA GLN A 10 -17.85 -3.76 32.21
C GLN A 10 -16.74 -2.98 31.50
N LEU A 11 -16.01 -2.15 32.23
CA LEU A 11 -14.88 -1.38 31.70
C LEU A 11 -13.75 -2.29 31.22
N GLN A 12 -13.42 -3.34 31.98
CA GLN A 12 -12.42 -4.32 31.57
C GLN A 12 -12.78 -4.95 30.22
N SER A 13 -14.00 -5.46 30.08
CA SER A 13 -14.49 -6.07 28.84
C SER A 13 -14.48 -5.09 27.67
N ALA A 14 -14.91 -3.84 27.90
CA ALA A 14 -14.90 -2.80 26.88
C ALA A 14 -13.48 -2.44 26.41
N LEU A 15 -12.52 -2.32 27.34
CA LEU A 15 -11.12 -2.03 27.02
C LEU A 15 -10.42 -3.18 26.30
N GLU A 16 -10.69 -4.43 26.69
CA GLU A 16 -10.16 -5.61 26.01
C GLU A 16 -10.64 -5.68 24.55
N GLN A 17 -11.94 -5.50 24.32
CA GLN A 17 -12.50 -5.45 22.97
C GLN A 17 -11.91 -4.26 22.17
N TYR A 18 -11.85 -3.08 22.78
CA TYR A 18 -11.33 -1.89 22.10
C TYR A 18 -9.85 -2.01 21.74
N ARG A 19 -9.06 -2.69 22.59
CA ARG A 19 -7.66 -3.04 22.30
C ARG A 19 -7.56 -3.90 21.05
N GLU A 20 -8.39 -4.94 20.94
CA GLU A 20 -8.43 -5.80 19.77
C GLU A 20 -8.81 -5.00 18.51
N HIS A 21 -9.82 -4.11 18.59
CA HIS A 21 -10.17 -3.20 17.49
C HIS A 21 -9.01 -2.27 17.11
N LEU A 22 -8.29 -1.70 18.08
CA LEU A 22 -7.12 -0.88 17.80
C LEU A 22 -6.03 -1.68 17.07
N ASP A 23 -5.68 -2.87 17.56
CA ASP A 23 -4.61 -3.70 16.99
C ASP A 23 -4.96 -4.27 15.61
N THR A 24 -6.23 -4.60 15.36
CA THR A 24 -6.67 -5.25 14.11
C THR A 24 -7.15 -4.28 13.04
N VAL A 25 -7.65 -3.09 13.42
CA VAL A 25 -8.26 -2.13 12.48
C VAL A 25 -7.52 -0.81 12.45
N GLU A 26 -7.43 -0.11 13.59
CA GLU A 26 -6.96 1.29 13.59
C GLU A 26 -5.44 1.42 13.42
N LEU A 27 -4.65 0.55 14.05
CA LEU A 27 -3.18 0.59 13.98
C LEU A 27 -2.62 0.15 12.62
N PRO A 28 -3.14 -0.89 11.95
CA PRO A 28 -2.80 -1.17 10.55
C PRO A 28 -3.16 0.02 9.64
N ARG A 29 -4.33 0.64 9.87
CA ARG A 29 -4.71 1.86 9.15
C ARG A 29 -3.75 3.02 9.42
N LEU A 30 -3.30 3.20 10.66
CA LEU A 30 -2.31 4.23 11.02
C LEU A 30 -0.99 4.02 10.26
N LYS A 31 -0.48 2.78 10.23
CA LYS A 31 0.73 2.43 9.46
C LYS A 31 0.55 2.79 7.98
N GLU A 32 -0.60 2.48 7.41
CA GLU A 32 -0.92 2.82 6.02
C GLU A 32 -0.98 4.33 5.79
N GLN A 33 -1.55 5.12 6.72
CA GLN A 33 -1.55 6.58 6.61
C GLN A 33 -0.12 7.15 6.65
N TYR A 34 0.76 6.62 7.51
CA TYR A 34 2.16 7.01 7.51
C TYR A 34 2.88 6.63 6.20
N ARG A 35 2.53 5.49 5.59
CA ARG A 35 3.09 5.07 4.29
C ARG A 35 2.68 6.04 3.18
N ILE A 36 1.42 6.47 3.15
CA ILE A 36 0.93 7.49 2.23
C ILE A 36 1.68 8.80 2.47
N MET A 37 1.78 9.24 3.72
CA MET A 37 2.48 10.48 4.08
C MET A 37 3.95 10.46 3.65
N HIS A 38 4.66 9.35 3.88
CA HIS A 38 6.05 9.16 3.46
C HIS A 38 6.22 9.17 1.94
N THR A 39 5.37 8.45 1.20
CA THR A 39 5.45 8.37 -0.26
C THR A 39 5.16 9.72 -0.92
N SER A 40 4.11 10.41 -0.45
CA SER A 40 3.74 11.74 -0.95
C SER A 40 4.80 12.78 -0.57
N PHE A 41 5.33 12.74 0.66
CA PHE A 41 6.42 13.61 1.07
C PHE A 41 7.69 13.38 0.25
N THR A 42 8.04 12.12 -0.02
CA THR A 42 9.19 11.77 -0.86
C THR A 42 9.03 12.31 -2.29
N SER A 43 7.82 12.26 -2.85
CA SER A 43 7.51 12.84 -4.16
C SER A 43 7.70 14.35 -4.17
N LEU A 44 7.17 15.03 -3.14
CA LEU A 44 7.37 16.47 -2.93
C LEU A 44 8.85 16.81 -2.81
N TYR A 45 9.58 16.11 -1.93
CA TYR A 45 11.01 16.32 -1.68
C TYR A 45 11.85 16.16 -2.95
N LYS A 46 11.60 15.12 -3.76
CA LYS A 46 12.29 14.90 -5.04
C LYS A 46 12.04 16.01 -6.06
N VAL A 47 10.83 16.57 -6.10
CA VAL A 47 10.53 17.71 -6.97
C VAL A 47 11.32 18.95 -6.52
N LEU A 48 11.39 19.22 -5.22
CA LEU A 48 12.18 20.34 -4.68
C LEU A 48 13.68 20.20 -5.02
N LEU A 49 14.26 18.99 -4.87
CA LEU A 49 15.64 18.70 -5.29
C LEU A 49 15.85 18.94 -6.78
N LYS A 50 14.97 18.38 -7.62
CA LYS A 50 15.06 18.52 -9.09
C LYS A 50 14.98 19.98 -9.53
N LYS A 51 14.25 20.82 -8.78
CA LYS A 51 14.10 22.26 -9.03
C LYS A 51 15.19 23.11 -8.38
N GLY A 52 16.14 22.50 -7.66
CA GLY A 52 17.23 23.20 -6.99
C GLY A 52 16.80 24.13 -5.87
N LEU A 53 15.59 23.94 -5.31
CA LEU A 53 15.11 24.72 -4.17
C LEU A 53 15.66 24.20 -2.83
N ILE A 54 16.16 22.98 -2.83
CA ILE A 54 16.90 22.34 -1.74
C ILE A 54 18.02 21.49 -2.35
N HIS A 55 18.97 21.08 -1.53
CA HIS A 55 20.12 20.25 -1.89
C HIS A 55 20.08 18.90 -1.17
N GLU A 56 20.87 17.95 -1.66
CA GLU A 56 21.05 16.68 -0.94
C GLU A 56 21.75 16.95 0.40
N ASP A 57 21.28 16.29 1.45
CA ASP A 57 21.86 16.39 2.78
C ASP A 57 23.17 15.58 2.83
N PRO A 58 24.32 16.23 3.02
CA PRO A 58 25.62 15.56 3.01
C PRO A 58 25.78 14.58 4.20
N TYR A 59 25.01 14.76 5.28
CA TYR A 59 25.12 13.97 6.49
C TYR A 59 24.12 12.81 6.56
N LYS A 60 23.25 12.65 5.56
CA LYS A 60 22.16 11.66 5.58
C LYS A 60 22.68 10.23 5.82
N LYS A 61 23.83 9.87 5.26
CA LYS A 61 24.42 8.52 5.39
C LYS A 61 24.98 8.23 6.78
N ASP A 62 25.34 9.26 7.53
CA ASP A 62 25.92 9.14 8.87
C ASP A 62 24.85 9.21 9.98
N LEU A 63 23.59 9.50 9.62
CA LEU A 63 22.48 9.63 10.55
C LEU A 63 22.11 8.28 11.17
N LYS A 64 22.30 8.14 12.48
CA LYS A 64 21.88 6.96 13.26
C LYS A 64 20.58 7.26 14.00
N ILE A 65 19.48 6.71 13.52
CA ILE A 65 18.17 6.83 14.16
C ILE A 65 17.93 5.56 14.99
N SER A 66 17.62 5.73 16.27
CA SER A 66 17.30 4.63 17.20
C SER A 66 15.87 4.72 17.74
N GLU A 67 15.29 5.91 17.78
CA GLU A 67 13.92 6.20 18.16
C GLU A 67 13.40 7.36 17.31
N VAL A 68 12.09 7.42 17.06
CA VAL A 68 11.49 8.53 16.31
C VAL A 68 11.67 9.83 17.09
N SER A 69 12.16 10.85 16.40
CA SER A 69 12.29 12.20 16.93
C SER A 69 11.95 13.23 15.85
N PRO A 70 11.20 14.31 16.18
CA PRO A 70 11.01 15.40 15.23
C PRO A 70 12.38 16.04 14.90
N PRO A 71 12.61 16.48 13.66
CA PRO A 71 13.80 17.27 13.34
C PRO A 71 13.81 18.64 14.07
N PRO A 72 14.93 19.39 14.01
CA PRO A 72 15.04 20.71 14.64
C PRO A 72 13.98 21.73 14.16
N GLU A 73 13.43 22.50 15.10
CA GLU A 73 12.45 23.57 14.84
C GLU A 73 13.00 24.98 15.12
N ASP A 74 14.30 25.11 15.44
CA ASP A 74 14.92 26.40 15.77
C ASP A 74 14.81 27.40 14.61
N ASN A 75 14.74 28.69 14.93
CA ASN A 75 14.79 29.74 13.91
C ASN A 75 16.17 29.77 13.23
N PHE A 76 16.19 30.17 11.96
CA PHE A 76 17.40 30.36 11.18
C PHE A 76 17.33 31.65 10.36
N LEU A 77 18.48 32.14 9.91
CA LEU A 77 18.57 33.35 9.09
C LEU A 77 18.07 33.06 7.67
N ASP A 78 17.52 34.07 6.99
CA ASP A 78 17.01 33.89 5.61
C ASP A 78 18.14 33.50 4.63
N SER A 79 19.39 33.89 4.91
CA SER A 79 20.59 33.47 4.16
C SER A 79 20.89 31.97 4.26
N GLU A 80 20.52 31.32 5.36
CA GLU A 80 20.80 29.89 5.64
C GLU A 80 19.60 29.00 5.30
N LYS A 81 18.50 29.60 4.87
CA LYS A 81 17.20 28.97 4.68
C LYS A 81 17.22 27.71 3.82
N THR A 82 17.88 27.78 2.66
CA THR A 82 17.97 26.63 1.75
C THR A 82 18.75 25.49 2.39
N GLU A 83 19.87 25.78 3.03
CA GLU A 83 20.73 24.78 3.69
C GLU A 83 19.99 24.11 4.85
N GLN A 84 19.43 24.90 5.77
CA GLN A 84 18.71 24.39 6.94
C GLN A 84 17.52 23.53 6.53
N MET A 85 16.75 23.96 5.53
CA MET A 85 15.60 23.18 5.06
C MET A 85 16.01 21.93 4.29
N SER A 86 17.14 21.94 3.58
CA SER A 86 17.68 20.75 2.91
C SER A 86 17.91 19.61 3.91
N ILE A 87 18.58 19.95 5.03
CA ILE A 87 18.87 19.01 6.13
C ILE A 87 17.57 18.61 6.84
N ARG A 88 16.75 19.58 7.26
CA ARG A 88 15.51 19.32 8.03
C ARG A 88 14.51 18.45 7.29
N LEU A 89 14.31 18.66 5.98
CA LEU A 89 13.40 17.85 5.17
C LEU A 89 13.97 16.44 4.92
N SER A 90 15.29 16.32 4.74
CA SER A 90 15.99 15.02 4.67
C SER A 90 15.82 14.21 5.97
N MET A 91 16.03 14.86 7.12
CA MET A 91 15.80 14.26 8.43
C MET A 91 14.33 13.84 8.61
N TYR A 92 13.38 14.71 8.25
CA TYR A 92 11.96 14.39 8.35
C TYR A 92 11.57 13.16 7.51
N GLU A 93 12.07 13.07 6.27
CA GLU A 93 11.86 11.90 5.41
C GLU A 93 12.45 10.63 6.03
N SER A 94 13.68 10.72 6.56
CA SER A 94 14.37 9.60 7.19
C SER A 94 13.65 9.10 8.45
N GLN A 95 13.04 10.01 9.23
CA GLN A 95 12.23 9.67 10.41
C GLN A 95 10.93 8.95 10.04
N LEU A 96 10.30 9.34 8.92
CA LEU A 96 9.11 8.65 8.41
C LEU A 96 9.45 7.25 7.89
N ASP A 97 10.57 7.10 7.19
CA ASP A 97 11.05 5.78 6.74
C ASP A 97 11.40 4.88 7.94
N PHE A 98 12.10 5.42 8.93
CA PHE A 98 12.43 4.69 10.15
C PHE A 98 11.17 4.20 10.89
N LEU A 99 10.18 5.07 11.06
CA LEU A 99 8.90 4.71 11.65
C LEU A 99 8.24 3.52 10.94
N LEU A 100 8.23 3.50 9.60
CA LEU A 100 7.55 2.44 8.85
C LEU A 100 8.26 1.10 8.91
N ASN A 101 9.59 1.12 8.96
CA ASN A 101 10.43 -0.07 8.87
C ASN A 101 10.76 -0.68 10.24
N PHE A 102 10.83 0.12 11.30
CA PHE A 102 11.34 -0.32 12.61
C PHE A 102 10.32 -0.28 13.75
N TYR A 103 9.27 0.56 13.69
CA TYR A 103 8.25 0.56 14.73
C TYR A 103 7.23 -0.57 14.56
N GLN A 104 6.77 -1.10 15.69
CA GLN A 104 5.61 -2.00 15.73
C GLN A 104 4.34 -1.19 15.96
N PHE A 105 3.35 -1.34 15.08
CA PHE A 105 2.05 -0.70 15.23
C PHE A 105 1.13 -1.60 16.06
N ARG A 106 1.44 -1.71 17.35
CA ARG A 106 0.67 -2.48 18.34
C ARG A 106 0.47 -1.66 19.61
N THR A 107 -0.66 -1.88 20.29
CA THR A 107 -1.00 -1.22 21.56
C THR A 107 0.08 -1.41 22.63
N ASP A 108 0.67 -2.59 22.73
CA ASP A 108 1.73 -2.88 23.71
C ASP A 108 3.05 -2.14 23.43
N PHE A 109 3.32 -1.80 22.16
CA PHE A 109 4.56 -1.14 21.77
C PHE A 109 4.42 0.39 21.79
N LEU A 110 3.27 0.92 21.35
CA LEU A 110 3.00 2.34 21.24
C LEU A 110 2.42 2.90 22.55
N ASP A 111 3.25 3.00 23.58
CA ASP A 111 2.89 3.65 24.84
C ASP A 111 2.68 5.17 24.71
N LEU A 112 2.23 5.83 25.79
CA LEU A 112 2.01 7.28 25.81
C LEU A 112 3.25 8.10 25.42
N ALA A 113 4.45 7.62 25.72
CA ALA A 113 5.69 8.31 25.38
C ALA A 113 5.94 8.25 23.87
N ARG A 114 5.83 7.07 23.25
CA ARG A 114 5.96 6.90 21.80
C ARG A 114 4.83 7.55 21.02
N ILE A 115 3.60 7.52 21.53
CA ILE A 115 2.47 8.25 20.93
C ILE A 115 2.79 9.75 20.85
N LYS A 116 3.41 10.32 21.91
CA LYS A 116 3.84 11.72 21.90
C LYS A 116 4.90 11.99 20.84
N LEU A 117 5.87 11.08 20.65
CA LEU A 117 6.88 11.18 19.57
C LEU A 117 6.22 11.17 18.19
N LEU A 118 5.27 10.26 17.96
CA LEU A 118 4.51 10.16 16.72
C LEU A 118 3.66 11.42 16.46
N LEU A 119 3.02 11.97 17.49
CA LEU A 119 2.27 13.22 17.41
C LEU A 119 3.20 14.40 17.04
N ASN A 120 4.38 14.47 17.66
CA ASN A 120 5.36 15.52 17.38
C ASN A 120 5.89 15.42 15.95
N LEU A 121 6.24 14.21 15.49
CA LEU A 121 6.65 13.99 14.10
C LEU A 121 5.53 14.38 13.13
N THR A 122 4.30 13.89 13.36
CA THR A 122 3.15 14.19 12.50
C THR A 122 2.87 15.70 12.41
N ARG A 123 3.03 16.43 13.53
CA ARG A 123 2.79 17.88 13.64
C ARG A 123 4.02 18.74 13.35
N TYR A 124 5.14 18.14 12.93
CA TYR A 124 6.36 18.87 12.63
C TYR A 124 6.12 19.94 11.56
N ILE A 125 5.44 19.56 10.47
CA ILE A 125 4.86 20.50 9.51
C ILE A 125 3.36 20.64 9.80
N ALA A 126 2.87 21.87 9.82
CA ALA A 126 1.44 22.15 10.01
C ALA A 126 0.69 21.97 8.69
N TRP A 127 0.43 20.71 8.31
CA TRP A 127 -0.19 20.37 7.03
C TRP A 127 -1.64 20.86 6.91
N ASP A 128 -2.40 20.86 8.00
CA ASP A 128 -3.76 21.42 8.07
C ASP A 128 -3.83 22.93 7.81
N GLN A 129 -2.73 23.64 8.09
CA GLN A 129 -2.59 25.08 7.88
C GLN A 129 -1.35 25.40 7.02
N PHE A 130 -1.15 24.60 5.96
CA PHE A 130 0.03 24.71 5.10
C PHE A 130 0.00 26.03 4.32
N SER A 131 0.84 26.99 4.71
CA SER A 131 0.80 28.36 4.21
C SER A 131 2.11 29.14 4.39
N GLU A 132 2.39 30.07 3.47
CA GLU A 132 3.53 31.01 3.48
C GLU A 132 3.47 32.02 4.65
N VAL A 133 2.35 32.09 5.38
CA VAL A 133 2.18 32.96 6.58
C VAL A 133 2.15 32.17 7.89
N SER A 134 2.56 30.89 7.88
CA SER A 134 2.59 30.06 9.08
C SER A 134 3.53 30.63 10.14
N ALA A 135 3.12 30.54 11.42
CA ALA A 135 3.99 30.87 12.56
C ALA A 135 5.13 29.84 12.75
N LYS A 136 5.00 28.64 12.19
CA LYS A 136 6.06 27.63 12.18
C LYS A 136 7.03 27.89 11.02
N ILE A 137 8.28 28.20 11.33
CA ILE A 137 9.31 28.52 10.33
C ILE A 137 9.45 27.43 9.25
N ASN A 138 9.49 26.16 9.65
CA ASN A 138 9.62 25.03 8.72
C ASN A 138 8.43 24.91 7.76
N THR A 139 7.20 25.10 8.26
CA THR A 139 5.97 25.10 7.43
C THR A 139 5.97 26.27 6.47
N LYS A 140 6.27 27.47 6.99
CA LYS A 140 6.32 28.70 6.20
C LYS A 140 7.27 28.56 5.02
N VAL A 141 8.52 28.18 5.29
CA VAL A 141 9.55 28.08 4.25
C VAL A 141 9.23 26.96 3.26
N LEU A 142 8.74 25.81 3.72
CA LEU A 142 8.33 24.73 2.82
C LEU A 142 7.18 25.18 1.90
N ALA A 143 6.20 25.92 2.43
CA ALA A 143 5.11 26.48 1.64
C ALA A 143 5.62 27.50 0.61
N GLU A 144 6.61 28.32 0.94
CA GLU A 144 7.24 29.22 -0.02
C GLU A 144 7.95 28.46 -1.16
N PHE A 145 8.66 27.38 -0.86
CA PHE A 145 9.29 26.54 -1.89
C PHE A 145 8.26 25.88 -2.80
N VAL A 146 7.20 25.32 -2.23
CA VAL A 146 6.08 24.77 -3.02
C VAL A 146 5.44 25.86 -3.86
N GLY A 147 5.17 27.03 -3.27
CA GLY A 147 4.57 28.20 -3.91
C GLY A 147 5.35 28.68 -5.14
N LYS A 148 6.68 28.73 -5.06
CA LYS A 148 7.56 29.10 -6.19
C LYS A 148 7.37 28.20 -7.42
N ILE A 149 7.12 26.91 -7.22
CA ILE A 149 6.92 25.96 -8.33
C ILE A 149 5.48 26.01 -8.82
N THR A 150 4.50 26.04 -7.91
CA THR A 150 3.08 26.00 -8.28
C THR A 150 2.60 27.29 -8.97
N LYS A 151 3.26 28.43 -8.71
CA LYS A 151 3.00 29.72 -9.37
C LYS A 151 3.80 29.91 -10.67
N GLY A 152 4.70 28.99 -11.00
CA GLY A 152 5.55 29.07 -12.20
C GLY A 152 4.98 28.30 -13.40
N ASP A 153 5.78 28.21 -14.47
CA ASP A 153 5.35 27.69 -15.78
C ASP A 153 5.51 26.17 -15.97
N ASP A 154 5.76 25.40 -14.89
CA ASP A 154 5.86 23.92 -14.96
C ASP A 154 4.60 23.25 -14.38
N PRO A 155 3.56 23.01 -15.20
CA PRO A 155 2.30 22.45 -14.75
C PRO A 155 2.45 21.00 -14.26
N LEU A 156 3.44 20.24 -14.74
CA LEU A 156 3.66 18.87 -14.31
C LEU A 156 4.18 18.85 -12.87
N SER A 157 5.23 19.61 -12.58
CA SER A 157 5.77 19.71 -11.21
C SER A 157 4.75 20.32 -10.26
N ALA A 158 4.01 21.34 -10.70
CA ALA A 158 2.93 21.94 -9.91
C ALA A 158 1.83 20.92 -9.56
N GLY A 159 1.42 20.09 -10.53
CA GLY A 159 0.44 19.03 -10.32
C GLY A 159 0.90 17.97 -9.32
N ILE A 160 2.16 17.52 -9.43
CA ILE A 160 2.76 16.56 -8.49
C ILE A 160 2.79 17.13 -7.06
N LEU A 161 3.20 18.38 -6.90
CA LEU A 161 3.25 19.03 -5.58
C LEU A 161 1.87 19.18 -4.96
N LYS A 162 0.87 19.59 -5.76
CA LYS A 162 -0.49 19.75 -5.28
C LYS A 162 -1.09 18.42 -4.82
N ASP A 163 -0.98 17.38 -5.64
CA ASP A 163 -1.45 16.04 -5.24
C ASP A 163 -0.70 15.53 -4.00
N ALA A 164 0.63 15.70 -3.94
CA ALA A 164 1.40 15.32 -2.77
C ALA A 164 0.92 16.01 -1.49
N VAL A 165 0.71 17.34 -1.52
CA VAL A 165 0.19 18.10 -0.36
C VAL A 165 -1.22 17.64 0.01
N ASP A 166 -2.11 17.45 -0.97
CA ASP A 166 -3.49 17.01 -0.73
C ASP A 166 -3.55 15.62 -0.08
N GLN A 167 -2.71 14.68 -0.53
CA GLN A 167 -2.61 13.35 0.07
C GLN A 167 -2.04 13.40 1.48
N ILE A 168 -0.98 14.19 1.70
CA ILE A 168 -0.39 14.38 3.03
C ILE A 168 -1.41 14.98 3.99
N GLN A 169 -2.19 15.98 3.59
CA GLN A 169 -3.22 16.59 4.45
C GLN A 169 -4.30 15.60 4.87
N LYS A 170 -4.74 14.72 3.95
CA LYS A 170 -5.70 13.65 4.26
C LYS A 170 -5.10 12.65 5.24
N ALA A 171 -3.88 12.17 4.97
CA ALA A 171 -3.17 11.23 5.82
C ALA A 171 -2.92 11.81 7.23
N PHE A 172 -2.47 13.07 7.30
CA PHE A 172 -2.23 13.82 8.54
C PHE A 172 -3.46 13.82 9.45
N ARG A 173 -4.64 14.18 8.93
CA ARG A 173 -5.89 14.21 9.71
C ARG A 173 -6.26 12.81 10.24
N ASN A 174 -6.09 11.78 9.41
CA ASN A 174 -6.35 10.41 9.82
C ASN A 174 -5.35 9.93 10.89
N CYS A 175 -4.06 10.23 10.74
CA CYS A 175 -3.04 9.93 11.75
C CYS A 175 -3.40 10.57 13.09
N LEU A 176 -3.74 11.86 13.11
CA LEU A 176 -4.12 12.55 14.35
C LEU A 176 -5.37 11.95 15.00
N SER A 177 -6.36 11.56 14.20
CA SER A 177 -7.59 10.91 14.69
C SER A 177 -7.28 9.58 15.39
N ILE A 178 -6.47 8.72 14.75
CA ILE A 178 -6.13 7.41 15.31
C ILE A 178 -5.21 7.54 16.53
N LEU A 179 -4.21 8.43 16.48
CA LEU A 179 -3.33 8.70 17.63
C LEU A 179 -4.12 9.23 18.84
N LYS A 180 -5.19 10.00 18.61
CA LYS A 180 -6.10 10.43 19.68
C LYS A 180 -6.82 9.24 20.31
N LYS A 181 -7.42 8.36 19.50
CA LYS A 181 -8.08 7.12 19.99
C LYS A 181 -7.13 6.26 20.82
N LEU A 182 -5.90 6.10 20.35
CA LEU A 182 -4.87 5.34 21.04
C LEU A 182 -4.45 6.01 22.36
N THR A 183 -4.28 7.34 22.37
CA THR A 183 -4.01 8.11 23.60
C THR A 183 -5.13 7.93 24.62
N ASP A 184 -6.37 8.04 24.16
CA ASP A 184 -7.56 7.88 24.98
C ASP A 184 -7.63 6.48 25.62
N TYR A 185 -7.33 5.43 24.83
CA TYR A 185 -7.23 4.06 25.32
C TYR A 185 -6.16 3.90 26.40
N HIS A 186 -4.93 4.38 26.19
CA HIS A 186 -3.86 4.23 27.18
C HIS A 186 -4.14 4.99 28.48
N LYS A 187 -4.79 6.16 28.41
CA LYS A 187 -5.24 6.88 29.60
C LYS A 187 -6.27 6.10 30.40
N GLU A 188 -7.26 5.50 29.72
CA GLU A 188 -8.28 4.72 30.42
C GLU A 188 -7.71 3.40 30.96
N MET A 189 -6.83 2.73 30.20
CA MET A 189 -6.15 1.53 30.69
C MET A 189 -5.30 1.82 31.93
N TYR A 190 -4.61 2.97 31.97
CA TYR A 190 -3.93 3.44 33.18
C TYR A 190 -4.90 3.62 34.35
N LYS A 191 -6.03 4.31 34.14
CA LYS A 191 -7.05 4.50 35.19
C LYS A 191 -7.60 3.18 35.70
N PHE A 192 -7.89 2.24 34.81
CA PHE A 192 -8.34 0.89 35.14
C PHE A 192 -7.34 0.15 36.02
N GLU A 193 -6.05 0.14 35.67
CA GLU A 193 -5.01 -0.50 36.49
C GLU A 193 -4.88 0.11 37.88
N VAL A 194 -4.96 1.44 37.98
CA VAL A 194 -4.95 2.14 39.28
C VAL A 194 -6.15 1.73 40.13
N ARG A 195 -7.34 1.56 39.54
CA ARG A 195 -8.53 1.09 40.26
C ARG A 195 -8.32 -0.29 40.88
N ILE A 196 -7.87 -1.26 40.07
CA ILE A 196 -7.75 -2.65 40.52
C ILE A 196 -6.54 -2.90 41.42
N SER A 197 -5.47 -2.10 41.28
CA SER A 197 -4.20 -2.35 41.98
C SER A 197 -4.04 -1.50 43.24
N LEU A 198 -4.41 -0.22 43.17
CA LEU A 198 -4.23 0.75 44.26
C LEU A 198 -5.52 1.01 45.03
N LEU A 199 -6.58 1.43 44.34
CA LEU A 199 -7.81 1.87 45.02
C LEU A 199 -8.58 0.71 45.65
N ALA A 200 -8.53 -0.49 45.06
CA ALA A 200 -9.15 -1.70 45.62
C ALA A 200 -8.65 -2.02 47.05
N ASN A 201 -7.43 -1.62 47.39
CA ASN A 201 -6.77 -1.90 48.67
C ASN A 201 -6.80 -0.70 49.63
N LEU A 202 -7.42 0.42 49.25
CA LEU A 202 -7.43 1.64 50.05
C LEU A 202 -8.78 1.82 50.75
N PRO A 203 -8.82 1.96 52.09
CA PRO A 203 -10.06 2.22 52.82
C PRO A 203 -10.48 3.68 52.62
N ILE A 204 -11.26 3.95 51.57
CA ILE A 204 -11.77 5.29 51.25
C ILE A 204 -13.20 5.44 51.79
N ASP A 205 -13.41 6.47 52.63
CA ASP A 205 -14.74 6.92 53.02
C ASP A 205 -15.42 7.65 51.85
N ARG A 206 -16.45 7.02 51.27
CA ARG A 206 -17.16 7.51 50.08
C ARG A 206 -17.80 8.88 50.30
N GLY A 207 -18.26 9.19 51.51
CA GLY A 207 -18.91 10.47 51.82
C GLY A 207 -17.92 11.65 51.89
N ARG A 208 -16.63 11.36 52.06
CA ARG A 208 -15.55 12.36 52.22
C ARG A 208 -14.46 12.28 51.17
N ALA A 209 -14.52 11.31 50.25
CA ALA A 209 -13.50 11.09 49.23
C ALA A 209 -13.17 12.35 48.41
N LEU A 210 -14.19 13.16 48.09
CA LEU A 210 -14.01 14.42 47.35
C LEU A 210 -13.42 15.57 48.21
N GLN A 211 -13.63 15.53 49.53
CA GLN A 211 -13.08 16.51 50.47
C GLN A 211 -11.63 16.16 50.83
N ALA A 212 -11.29 14.87 50.83
CA ALA A 212 -9.96 14.34 51.15
C ALA A 212 -9.10 14.05 49.90
N LYS A 213 -9.44 14.58 48.72
CA LYS A 213 -8.75 14.27 47.44
C LYS A 213 -7.23 14.44 47.54
N GLU A 214 -6.75 15.52 48.17
CA GLU A 214 -5.32 15.78 48.32
C GLU A 214 -4.61 14.77 49.24
N GLU A 215 -5.28 14.32 50.31
CA GLU A 215 -4.75 13.32 51.24
C GLU A 215 -4.70 11.93 50.60
N ILE A 216 -5.76 11.57 49.85
CA ILE A 216 -5.82 10.35 49.05
C ILE A 216 -4.70 10.36 48.01
N LEU A 217 -4.51 11.47 47.28
CA LEU A 217 -3.46 11.61 46.28
C LEU A 217 -2.05 11.47 46.88
N LYS A 218 -1.79 12.07 48.05
CA LYS A 218 -0.51 11.91 48.77
C LYS A 218 -0.27 10.45 49.18
N THR A 219 -1.31 9.76 49.62
CA THR A 219 -1.23 8.35 50.02
C THR A 219 -0.96 7.45 48.82
N LEU A 220 -1.71 7.64 47.73
CA LEU A 220 -1.50 6.92 46.47
C LEU A 220 -0.10 7.16 45.91
N LYS A 221 0.40 8.40 45.93
CA LYS A 221 1.76 8.74 45.47
C LYS A 221 2.85 7.99 46.25
N ARG A 222 2.65 7.76 47.54
CA ARG A 222 3.59 6.98 48.39
C ARG A 222 3.56 5.49 48.05
N GLN A 223 2.38 4.93 47.79
CA GLN A 223 2.23 3.50 47.50
C GLN A 223 2.53 3.14 46.03
N PHE A 224 2.39 4.10 45.11
CA PHE A 224 2.50 3.88 43.67
C PHE A 224 3.78 3.15 43.22
N PRO A 225 5.00 3.52 43.68
CA PRO A 225 6.22 2.85 43.22
C PRO A 225 6.30 1.38 43.64
N HIS A 226 5.62 1.01 44.73
CA HIS A 226 5.59 -0.36 45.24
C HIS A 226 4.55 -1.22 44.51
N THR A 227 3.42 -0.63 44.13
CA THR A 227 2.30 -1.35 43.48
C THR A 227 2.42 -1.37 41.95
N LEU A 228 2.92 -0.29 41.34
CA LEU A 228 3.06 -0.12 39.88
C LEU A 228 4.49 0.33 39.54
N PRO A 229 5.51 -0.54 39.74
CA PRO A 229 6.90 -0.19 39.50
C PRO A 229 7.13 0.14 38.01
N GLY A 230 7.93 1.20 37.76
CA GLY A 230 8.30 1.63 36.41
C GLY A 230 7.25 2.45 35.66
N LYS A 231 6.04 2.64 36.21
CA LYS A 231 5.02 3.52 35.62
C LYS A 231 5.15 4.96 36.13
N HIS A 232 4.75 5.93 35.30
CA HIS A 232 4.69 7.32 35.71
C HIS A 232 3.42 7.58 36.53
N PHE A 233 3.53 8.40 37.58
CA PHE A 233 2.39 8.82 38.37
C PHE A 233 1.74 10.03 37.71
N TYR A 234 0.52 9.89 37.22
CA TYR A 234 -0.28 10.97 36.61
C TYR A 234 -1.34 11.48 37.61
N PRO A 235 -1.10 12.60 38.33
CA PRO A 235 -2.04 13.12 39.33
C PRO A 235 -3.41 13.44 38.74
N GLU A 236 -3.44 14.01 37.53
CA GLU A 236 -4.66 14.42 36.84
C GLU A 236 -5.59 13.24 36.53
N LEU A 237 -5.03 12.11 36.10
CA LEU A 237 -5.80 10.90 35.81
C LEU A 237 -6.33 10.27 37.11
N ILE A 238 -5.59 10.37 38.21
CA ILE A 238 -6.04 9.88 39.52
C ILE A 238 -7.19 10.75 40.04
N MET A 239 -7.11 12.06 39.86
CA MET A 239 -8.20 12.97 40.23
C MET A 239 -9.46 12.69 39.41
N GLU A 240 -9.31 12.39 38.12
CA GLU A 240 -10.40 11.94 37.25
C GLU A 240 -11.06 10.65 37.78
N ILE A 241 -10.28 9.66 38.22
CA ILE A 241 -10.82 8.45 38.86
C ILE A 241 -11.63 8.80 40.11
N LEU A 242 -11.15 9.69 40.97
CA LEU A 242 -11.88 10.08 42.19
C LEU A 242 -13.21 10.76 41.87
N GLU A 243 -13.29 11.51 40.78
CA GLU A 243 -14.53 12.13 40.31
C GLU A 243 -15.49 11.13 39.66
N GLU A 244 -14.98 10.18 38.87
CA GLU A 244 -15.75 9.10 38.26
C GLU A 244 -16.29 8.10 39.30
N ASP A 245 -15.53 7.87 40.38
CA ASP A 245 -15.83 6.83 41.36
C ASP A 245 -16.61 7.36 42.57
N TYR A 246 -16.41 8.62 42.95
CA TYR A 246 -16.99 9.22 44.16
C TYR A 246 -17.65 10.60 43.95
N GLY A 247 -17.66 11.12 42.72
CA GLY A 247 -18.30 12.39 42.36
C GLY A 247 -19.83 12.36 42.43
N PRO A 248 -20.51 13.52 42.55
CA PRO A 248 -21.97 13.58 42.48
C PRO A 248 -22.52 13.14 41.11
N ASN A 249 -21.74 13.30 40.03
CA ASN A 249 -22.09 12.90 38.66
C ASN A 249 -21.44 11.56 38.26
N SER A 250 -21.07 10.71 39.24
CA SER A 250 -20.40 9.43 38.97
C SER A 250 -21.15 8.54 37.96
N PRO A 251 -22.49 8.37 38.05
CA PRO A 251 -23.22 7.52 37.11
C PRO A 251 -23.09 7.98 35.66
N GLU A 252 -23.22 9.29 35.42
CA GLU A 252 -23.11 9.89 34.08
C GLU A 252 -21.68 9.77 33.54
N LEU A 253 -20.68 10.08 34.36
CA LEU A 253 -19.26 10.00 33.95
C LEU A 253 -18.86 8.57 33.56
N ARG A 254 -19.24 7.58 34.38
CA ARG A 254 -18.97 6.16 34.09
C ARG A 254 -19.67 5.70 32.81
N LYS A 255 -20.90 6.14 32.60
CA LYS A 255 -21.63 5.86 31.35
C LYS A 255 -20.92 6.47 30.15
N THR A 256 -20.46 7.72 30.24
CA THR A 256 -19.68 8.37 29.17
C THR A 256 -18.38 7.63 28.87
N VAL A 257 -17.67 7.14 29.89
CA VAL A 257 -16.46 6.32 29.69
C VAL A 257 -16.79 5.03 28.95
N LEU A 258 -17.83 4.29 29.38
CA LEU A 258 -18.24 3.06 28.70
C LEU A 258 -18.71 3.32 27.26
N GLU A 259 -19.43 4.41 27.01
CA GLU A 259 -19.85 4.81 25.67
C GLU A 259 -18.67 5.17 24.76
N LYS A 260 -17.61 5.78 25.29
CA LYS A 260 -16.40 6.13 24.54
C LYS A 260 -15.65 4.90 24.00
N PHE A 261 -15.63 3.82 24.77
CA PHE A 261 -14.96 2.55 24.41
C PHE A 261 -15.92 1.49 23.91
N LYS A 262 -17.22 1.80 23.87
CA LYS A 262 -18.16 1.03 23.09
C LYS A 262 -17.67 1.10 21.66
N ILE A 263 -17.14 -0.02 21.18
CA ILE A 263 -16.97 -0.20 19.75
C ILE A 263 -18.39 -0.06 19.24
N GLU A 264 -18.66 1.07 18.57
CA GLU A 264 -19.78 1.08 17.67
C GLU A 264 -19.52 -0.14 16.81
N GLN A 265 -20.37 -1.14 16.98
CA GLN A 265 -20.66 -2.01 15.87
C GLN A 265 -21.29 -1.09 14.80
N THR A 266 -20.52 -0.17 14.22
CA THR A 266 -19.95 -0.54 12.94
C THR A 266 -19.53 -2.01 13.03
N VAL A 267 -20.53 -2.90 12.88
CA VAL A 267 -20.65 -3.58 11.61
C VAL A 267 -20.12 -2.54 10.64
N GLN A 268 -18.81 -2.59 10.40
CA GLN A 268 -18.38 -2.36 9.06
C GLN A 268 -19.38 -3.26 8.35
N ARG A 269 -20.48 -2.66 7.83
CA ARG A 269 -21.07 -3.12 6.60
C ARG A 269 -19.79 -3.27 5.81
N PRO A 270 -19.25 -4.50 5.71
CA PRO A 270 -17.88 -4.71 5.28
C PRO A 270 -17.82 -3.88 4.04
N ILE A 271 -17.05 -2.75 4.03
CA ILE A 271 -17.35 -1.57 3.20
C ILE A 271 -18.01 -2.13 1.98
N ARG A 272 -19.35 -1.99 1.89
CA ARG A 272 -20.04 -2.53 0.72
C ARG A 272 -19.65 -1.56 -0.40
N GLU A 273 -18.38 -1.54 -0.80
CA GLU A 273 -18.11 -2.12 -2.10
C GLU A 273 -18.94 -3.40 -2.08
N GLU A 274 -20.13 -3.34 -2.68
CA GLU A 274 -20.50 -4.47 -3.50
C GLU A 274 -19.21 -4.80 -4.24
N VAL A 275 -18.41 -5.71 -3.69
CA VAL A 275 -17.26 -6.22 -4.37
C VAL A 275 -17.95 -7.01 -5.44
N SER A 276 -18.22 -6.28 -6.50
CA SER A 276 -18.85 -6.80 -7.66
C SER A 276 -17.84 -7.83 -8.11
N PHE A 277 -18.17 -9.10 -7.95
CA PHE A 277 -17.34 -10.19 -8.46
C PHE A 277 -17.00 -9.91 -9.93
N LYS A 278 -17.94 -9.29 -10.64
CA LYS A 278 -17.77 -8.67 -11.96
C LYS A 278 -16.64 -7.64 -12.02
N GLU A 279 -16.53 -6.71 -11.07
CA GLU A 279 -15.43 -5.74 -11.00
C GLU A 279 -14.07 -6.38 -10.76
N ILE A 280 -13.94 -7.36 -9.85
CA ILE A 280 -12.66 -8.10 -9.68
C ILE A 280 -12.24 -8.73 -11.01
N LEU A 281 -13.18 -9.37 -11.70
CA LEU A 281 -12.92 -10.00 -12.98
C LEU A 281 -12.59 -8.97 -14.06
N LEU A 282 -13.28 -7.84 -14.11
CA LEU A 282 -12.98 -6.74 -15.03
C LEU A 282 -11.61 -6.12 -14.77
N GLU A 283 -11.19 -5.98 -13.51
CA GLU A 283 -9.84 -5.56 -13.14
C GLU A 283 -8.79 -6.57 -13.61
N GLY A 284 -9.04 -7.87 -13.40
CA GLY A 284 -8.18 -8.94 -13.91
C GLY A 284 -8.04 -8.88 -15.43
N ILE A 285 -9.14 -8.68 -16.14
CA ILE A 285 -9.16 -8.57 -17.61
C ILE A 285 -8.44 -7.30 -18.09
N ARG A 286 -8.59 -6.16 -17.39
CA ARG A 286 -7.86 -4.92 -17.70
C ARG A 286 -6.35 -5.08 -17.45
N ALA A 287 -5.97 -5.73 -16.35
CA ALA A 287 -4.58 -6.04 -16.05
C ALA A 287 -3.96 -6.94 -17.12
N LEU A 288 -4.73 -7.91 -17.62
CA LEU A 288 -4.35 -8.76 -18.75
C LEU A 288 -4.24 -7.95 -20.05
N ALA A 289 -5.22 -7.09 -20.33
CA ALA A 289 -5.26 -6.27 -21.55
C ALA A 289 -4.14 -5.23 -21.64
N ALA A 290 -3.52 -4.85 -20.50
CA ALA A 290 -2.33 -4.00 -20.47
C ALA A 290 -1.16 -4.56 -21.30
N CYS A 291 -1.18 -5.85 -21.62
CA CYS A 291 -0.22 -6.50 -22.51
C CYS A 291 -0.37 -6.16 -23.99
N SER A 292 -1.44 -5.45 -24.40
CA SER A 292 -1.67 -5.05 -25.80
C SER A 292 -0.40 -4.51 -26.46
N ARG A 293 0.19 -3.46 -25.88
CA ARG A 293 1.36 -2.78 -26.45
C ARG A 293 2.64 -3.63 -26.41
N PRO A 294 3.01 -4.27 -25.29
CA PRO A 294 4.14 -5.21 -25.27
C PRO A 294 4.05 -6.31 -26.34
N LEU A 295 2.85 -6.84 -26.63
CA LEU A 295 2.67 -7.85 -27.68
C LEU A 295 2.89 -7.29 -29.08
N GLU A 296 2.45 -6.05 -29.36
CA GLU A 296 2.71 -5.37 -30.64
C GLU A 296 4.20 -5.11 -30.84
N GLU A 297 4.86 -4.58 -29.81
CA GLU A 297 6.30 -4.29 -29.84
C GLU A 297 7.12 -5.58 -30.01
N ALA A 298 6.76 -6.65 -29.29
CA ALA A 298 7.39 -7.96 -29.47
C ALA A 298 7.15 -8.53 -30.87
N SER A 299 5.93 -8.42 -31.41
CA SER A 299 5.60 -8.86 -32.76
C SER A 299 6.45 -8.14 -33.81
N GLN A 300 6.56 -6.81 -33.72
CA GLN A 300 7.33 -6.03 -34.69
C GLN A 300 8.81 -6.39 -34.64
N LYS A 301 9.40 -6.50 -33.43
CA LYS A 301 10.81 -6.85 -33.26
C LYS A 301 11.13 -8.26 -33.79
N LEU A 302 10.25 -9.24 -33.56
CA LEU A 302 10.45 -10.59 -34.08
C LEU A 302 10.30 -10.65 -35.60
N LEU A 303 9.38 -9.89 -36.20
CA LEU A 303 9.28 -9.76 -37.66
C LEU A 303 10.56 -9.16 -38.25
N ASP A 304 11.09 -8.10 -37.64
CA ASP A 304 12.36 -7.49 -38.05
C ASP A 304 13.51 -8.53 -37.96
N ASN A 305 13.58 -9.32 -36.88
CA ASN A 305 14.58 -10.37 -36.70
C ASN A 305 14.45 -11.49 -37.74
N SER A 306 13.21 -11.90 -38.10
CA SER A 306 12.95 -12.88 -39.17
C SER A 306 13.46 -12.37 -40.52
N LEU A 307 13.18 -11.10 -40.86
CA LEU A 307 13.64 -10.48 -42.10
C LEU A 307 15.18 -10.44 -42.17
N ILE A 308 15.85 -10.11 -41.06
CA ILE A 308 17.31 -10.12 -40.99
C ILE A 308 17.85 -11.54 -41.25
N LEU A 309 17.27 -12.56 -40.62
CA LEU A 309 17.67 -13.95 -40.81
C LEU A 309 17.43 -14.45 -42.24
N GLU A 310 16.32 -14.05 -42.87
CA GLU A 310 15.97 -14.40 -44.25
C GLU A 310 16.82 -13.67 -45.30
N SER A 311 17.21 -12.42 -45.05
CA SER A 311 18.02 -11.57 -45.95
C SER A 311 19.48 -12.04 -46.10
N ARG A 312 19.91 -13.04 -45.32
CA ARG A 312 21.24 -13.64 -45.44
C ARG A 312 21.41 -14.26 -46.84
N LYS A 313 22.50 -13.94 -47.54
CA LYS A 313 22.88 -14.55 -48.83
C LYS A 313 23.04 -16.08 -48.64
N ARG A 314 21.98 -16.84 -48.90
CA ARG A 314 22.01 -18.31 -48.91
C ARG A 314 22.85 -18.81 -50.10
N PRO A 315 23.80 -19.76 -49.91
CA PRO A 315 24.58 -20.34 -51.00
C PRO A 315 23.69 -21.00 -52.07
N LEU A 316 24.10 -20.92 -53.34
CA LEU A 316 23.37 -21.44 -54.50
C LEU A 316 22.93 -22.91 -54.36
N LEU A 317 23.73 -23.75 -53.69
CA LEU A 317 23.44 -25.17 -53.47
C LEU A 317 22.27 -25.43 -52.52
N GLU A 318 22.08 -24.61 -51.49
CA GLU A 318 20.91 -24.72 -50.60
C GLU A 318 19.63 -24.29 -51.30
N ARG A 319 19.71 -23.29 -52.19
CA ARG A 319 18.56 -22.87 -53.01
C ARG A 319 18.10 -23.98 -53.95
N ILE A 320 19.03 -24.75 -54.52
CA ILE A 320 18.73 -25.90 -55.38
C ILE A 320 18.11 -27.04 -54.59
N LYS A 321 18.65 -27.37 -53.40
CA LYS A 321 18.09 -28.42 -52.53
C LYS A 321 16.66 -28.11 -52.07
N ILE A 322 16.42 -26.86 -51.66
CA ILE A 322 15.09 -26.39 -51.27
C ILE A 322 14.17 -26.34 -52.50
N TRP A 323 14.64 -25.98 -53.68
CA TRP A 323 13.84 -26.01 -54.92
C TRP A 323 13.40 -27.44 -55.31
N ILE A 324 14.29 -28.44 -55.15
CA ILE A 324 13.95 -29.85 -55.37
C ILE A 324 12.95 -30.35 -54.33
N GLN A 325 13.09 -29.97 -53.06
CA GLN A 325 12.11 -30.29 -52.01
C GLN A 325 10.75 -29.60 -52.24
N ARG A 326 10.76 -28.36 -52.75
CA ARG A 326 9.58 -27.55 -53.10
C ARG A 326 8.73 -28.12 -54.24
N MET A 327 9.32 -28.87 -55.17
CA MET A 327 8.55 -29.51 -56.24
C MET A 327 7.84 -30.80 -55.79
N VAL A 328 8.26 -31.40 -54.66
CA VAL A 328 7.72 -32.67 -54.17
C VAL A 328 6.65 -32.47 -53.08
N GLN A 329 6.67 -31.34 -52.35
CA GLN A 329 5.68 -31.01 -51.31
C GLN A 329 4.95 -29.70 -51.65
N LYS A 330 3.70 -29.81 -52.13
CA LYS A 330 2.73 -28.72 -52.23
C LYS A 330 2.21 -28.33 -50.83
N GLU A 331 3.08 -27.81 -49.96
CA GLU A 331 2.65 -27.15 -48.73
C GLU A 331 3.03 -25.67 -48.81
N GLU A 332 2.03 -24.81 -48.61
CA GLU A 332 2.18 -23.35 -48.56
C GLU A 332 3.32 -22.96 -47.63
N GLU A 333 4.21 -22.10 -48.12
CA GLU A 333 5.41 -21.61 -47.43
C GLU A 333 5.03 -20.93 -46.09
N SER A 334 4.96 -21.68 -45.01
CA SER A 334 4.97 -21.13 -43.65
C SER A 334 6.36 -21.34 -43.05
N LEU A 335 7.06 -20.25 -42.74
CA LEU A 335 8.33 -20.30 -42.03
C LEU A 335 8.13 -21.02 -40.69
N VAL A 336 8.87 -22.10 -40.46
CA VAL A 336 8.81 -22.87 -39.20
C VAL A 336 10.12 -22.68 -38.44
N TYR A 337 10.03 -22.19 -37.20
CA TYR A 337 11.17 -22.10 -36.29
C TYR A 337 11.03 -23.17 -35.20
N GLU A 338 12.04 -24.04 -35.08
CA GLU A 338 12.13 -24.96 -33.95
C GLU A 338 12.68 -24.22 -32.75
N VAL A 339 11.84 -24.01 -31.74
CA VAL A 339 12.26 -23.36 -30.51
C VAL A 339 12.38 -24.36 -29.37
N GLU A 340 13.34 -24.11 -28.49
CA GLU A 340 13.51 -24.85 -27.25
C GLU A 340 12.88 -24.09 -26.09
N PHE A 341 12.13 -24.78 -25.25
CA PHE A 341 11.64 -24.23 -23.98
C PHE A 341 11.82 -25.24 -22.85
N PHE A 342 11.99 -24.71 -21.63
CA PHE A 342 12.09 -25.51 -20.42
C PHE A 342 10.69 -25.78 -19.87
N ASP A 343 10.31 -27.05 -19.75
CA ASP A 343 9.05 -27.47 -19.15
C ASP A 343 9.25 -27.68 -17.64
N LEU A 344 8.68 -26.79 -16.84
CA LEU A 344 8.77 -26.82 -15.37
C LEU A 344 8.12 -28.07 -14.75
N THR A 345 7.14 -28.68 -15.42
CA THR A 345 6.43 -29.86 -14.89
C THR A 345 7.26 -31.13 -15.07
N THR A 346 8.01 -31.22 -16.17
CA THR A 346 8.84 -32.41 -16.47
C THR A 346 10.33 -32.17 -16.22
N SER A 347 10.74 -30.94 -15.89
CA SER A 347 12.14 -30.51 -15.74
C SER A 347 13.02 -30.86 -16.95
N THR A 348 12.44 -30.83 -18.16
CA THR A 348 13.13 -31.16 -19.41
C THR A 348 12.99 -30.05 -20.44
N THR A 349 14.01 -29.89 -21.28
CA THR A 349 13.94 -29.02 -22.46
C THR A 349 13.19 -29.73 -23.57
N LYS A 350 12.10 -29.11 -24.04
CA LYS A 350 11.28 -29.62 -25.15
C LYS A 350 11.46 -28.72 -26.37
N LYS A 351 11.39 -29.34 -27.55
CA LYS A 351 11.37 -28.66 -28.84
C LYS A 351 9.94 -28.51 -29.33
N GLU A 352 9.58 -27.33 -29.81
CA GLU A 352 8.29 -27.07 -30.45
C GLU A 352 8.48 -26.34 -31.79
N PRO A 353 7.92 -26.88 -32.89
CA PRO A 353 7.91 -26.18 -34.16
C PRO A 353 6.86 -25.07 -34.15
N ILE A 354 7.30 -23.82 -34.35
CA ILE A 354 6.41 -22.66 -34.45
C ILE A 354 6.28 -22.26 -35.91
N ARG A 355 5.06 -22.37 -36.45
CA ARG A 355 4.70 -21.72 -37.72
C ARG A 355 4.65 -20.22 -37.50
N PHE A 356 5.70 -19.52 -37.93
CA PHE A 356 6.00 -18.15 -37.54
C PHE A 356 4.93 -17.16 -38.02
N GLN A 357 4.53 -17.24 -39.29
CA GLN A 357 3.53 -16.31 -39.84
C GLN A 357 2.16 -16.45 -39.13
N PRO A 358 1.56 -17.65 -39.01
CA PRO A 358 0.33 -17.81 -38.23
C PRO A 358 0.46 -17.36 -36.77
N PHE A 359 1.61 -17.61 -36.15
CA PHE A 359 1.86 -17.18 -34.77
C PHE A 359 1.92 -15.65 -34.63
N MET A 360 2.55 -14.95 -35.58
CA MET A 360 2.58 -13.49 -35.61
C MET A 360 1.21 -12.87 -35.89
N GLU A 361 0.41 -13.49 -36.74
CA GLU A 361 -0.97 -13.06 -36.98
C GLU A 361 -1.84 -13.21 -35.73
N ASP A 362 -1.73 -14.35 -35.02
CA ASP A 362 -2.44 -14.54 -33.75
C ASP A 362 -1.97 -13.50 -32.72
N LEU A 363 -0.67 -13.27 -32.59
CA LEU A 363 -0.12 -12.27 -31.67
C LEU A 363 -0.69 -10.86 -31.92
N LYS A 364 -0.72 -10.43 -33.18
CA LYS A 364 -1.32 -9.14 -33.59
C LYS A 364 -2.82 -9.10 -33.34
N LYS A 365 -3.53 -10.20 -33.57
CA LYS A 365 -4.97 -10.31 -33.28
C LYS A 365 -5.23 -10.18 -31.78
N ARG A 366 -4.44 -10.83 -30.93
CA ARG A 366 -4.55 -10.73 -29.47
C ARG A 366 -4.25 -9.33 -28.96
N ALA A 367 -3.19 -8.70 -29.47
CA ALA A 367 -2.90 -7.32 -29.18
C ALA A 367 -4.07 -6.38 -29.50
N ARG A 368 -4.67 -6.48 -30.70
CA ARG A 368 -5.84 -5.67 -31.08
C ARG A 368 -7.05 -5.89 -30.17
N ILE A 369 -7.31 -7.14 -29.79
CA ILE A 369 -8.40 -7.46 -28.85
C ILE A 369 -8.15 -6.75 -27.51
N TYR A 370 -6.94 -6.83 -26.97
CA TYR A 370 -6.57 -6.20 -25.71
C TYR A 370 -6.59 -4.67 -25.78
N GLY A 371 -6.11 -4.07 -26.88
CA GLY A 371 -6.23 -2.64 -27.12
C GLY A 371 -7.69 -2.17 -27.16
N GLY A 372 -8.57 -2.96 -27.78
CA GLY A 372 -10.01 -2.69 -27.82
C GLY A 372 -10.72 -2.81 -26.45
N ILE A 373 -10.14 -3.56 -25.50
CA ILE A 373 -10.61 -3.66 -24.11
C ILE A 373 -10.18 -2.44 -23.31
N LEU A 374 -8.95 -1.93 -23.51
CA LEU A 374 -8.45 -0.76 -22.79
C LEU A 374 -9.14 0.54 -23.21
N ALA A 375 -9.64 0.63 -24.44
CA ALA A 375 -10.38 1.77 -24.94
C ALA A 375 -11.78 1.84 -24.30
N ARG A 376 -11.95 2.68 -23.27
CA ARG A 376 -13.23 2.84 -22.52
C ARG A 376 -14.45 3.17 -23.41
N ALA A 377 -14.24 3.85 -24.54
CA ALA A 377 -15.30 4.15 -25.51
C ALA A 377 -15.55 3.02 -26.53
N GLY A 378 -14.70 1.99 -26.56
CA GLY A 378 -14.68 0.92 -27.55
C GLY A 378 -15.75 -0.14 -27.35
N SER A 379 -16.12 -0.84 -28.44
CA SER A 379 -17.09 -1.94 -28.40
C SER A 379 -16.58 -3.17 -27.63
N GLY A 380 -15.26 -3.32 -27.45
CA GLY A 380 -14.66 -4.38 -26.62
C GLY A 380 -14.91 -4.13 -25.14
N TYR A 381 -14.65 -2.91 -24.66
CA TYR A 381 -14.94 -2.48 -23.29
C TYR A 381 -16.43 -2.62 -22.94
N LYS A 382 -17.33 -2.10 -23.79
CA LYS A 382 -18.79 -2.18 -23.55
C LYS A 382 -19.31 -3.61 -23.48
N ARG A 383 -18.77 -4.53 -24.30
CA ARG A 383 -19.16 -5.95 -24.26
C ARG A 383 -18.78 -6.61 -22.94
N LEU A 384 -17.61 -6.29 -22.38
CA LEU A 384 -17.20 -6.82 -21.09
C LEU A 384 -18.02 -6.23 -19.94
N GLU A 385 -18.37 -4.94 -20.01
CA GLU A 385 -19.29 -4.33 -19.03
C GLU A 385 -20.69 -4.95 -19.07
N GLN A 386 -21.15 -5.44 -20.21
CA GLN A 386 -22.46 -6.11 -20.34
C GLN A 386 -22.41 -7.61 -20.03
N ALA A 387 -21.23 -8.23 -20.02
CA ALA A 387 -21.08 -9.65 -19.79
C ALA A 387 -21.47 -10.07 -18.36
N GLY A 388 -21.96 -11.31 -18.25
CA GLY A 388 -22.21 -11.95 -16.96
C GLY A 388 -20.91 -12.33 -16.24
N GLU A 389 -20.98 -12.52 -14.93
CA GLU A 389 -19.83 -12.87 -14.09
C GLU A 389 -19.11 -14.14 -14.57
N GLU A 390 -19.85 -15.23 -14.82
CA GLU A 390 -19.31 -16.51 -15.30
C GLU A 390 -18.60 -16.38 -16.66
N GLN A 391 -19.15 -15.53 -17.54
CA GLN A 391 -18.55 -15.24 -18.84
C GLN A 391 -17.22 -14.49 -18.69
N LEU A 392 -17.15 -13.54 -17.76
CA LEU A 392 -15.92 -12.81 -17.47
C LEU A 392 -14.85 -13.71 -16.84
N PHE A 393 -15.24 -14.62 -15.93
CA PHE A 393 -14.33 -15.58 -15.34
C PHE A 393 -13.76 -16.53 -16.38
N THR A 394 -14.62 -17.11 -17.22
CA THR A 394 -14.22 -17.99 -18.33
C THR A 394 -13.31 -17.26 -19.31
N PHE A 395 -13.63 -16.00 -19.64
CA PHE A 395 -12.80 -15.16 -20.49
C PHE A 395 -11.42 -14.92 -19.86
N LEU A 396 -11.37 -14.47 -18.61
CA LEU A 396 -10.12 -14.19 -17.90
C LEU A 396 -9.24 -15.43 -17.82
N HIS A 397 -9.80 -16.57 -17.41
CA HIS A 397 -9.06 -17.83 -17.27
C HIS A 397 -8.47 -18.30 -18.60
N LYS A 398 -9.29 -18.37 -19.65
CA LYS A 398 -8.85 -18.77 -21.00
C LYS A 398 -7.74 -17.86 -21.53
N HIS A 399 -7.90 -16.55 -21.38
CA HIS A 399 -6.91 -15.59 -21.89
C HIS A 399 -5.60 -15.58 -21.09
N ILE A 400 -5.61 -15.98 -19.80
CA ILE A 400 -4.38 -16.22 -19.01
C ILE A 400 -3.60 -17.40 -19.61
N GLU A 401 -4.27 -18.53 -19.86
CA GLU A 401 -3.62 -19.73 -20.42
C GLU A 401 -3.05 -19.48 -21.83
N GLU A 402 -3.83 -18.81 -22.68
CA GLU A 402 -3.38 -18.41 -24.02
C GLU A 402 -2.15 -17.49 -23.95
N LEU A 403 -2.14 -16.51 -23.03
CA LEU A 403 -0.99 -15.63 -22.86
C LEU A 403 0.24 -16.32 -22.30
N GLN A 404 0.08 -17.30 -21.39
CA GLN A 404 1.18 -18.11 -20.90
C GLN A 404 1.82 -18.92 -22.04
N LEU A 405 1.01 -19.48 -22.94
CA LEU A 405 1.49 -20.18 -24.13
C LEU A 405 2.23 -19.22 -25.08
N ILE A 406 1.67 -18.03 -25.34
CA ILE A 406 2.31 -16.99 -26.16
C ILE A 406 3.65 -16.57 -25.54
N HIS A 407 3.68 -16.30 -24.24
CA HIS A 407 4.90 -15.91 -23.52
C HIS A 407 5.99 -16.98 -23.64
N ARG A 408 5.63 -18.26 -23.48
CA ARG A 408 6.57 -19.38 -23.68
C ARG A 408 7.15 -19.41 -25.10
N ARG A 409 6.30 -19.27 -26.12
CA ARG A 409 6.71 -19.26 -27.53
C ARG A 409 7.58 -18.04 -27.87
N LEU A 410 7.24 -16.87 -27.36
CA LEU A 410 8.05 -15.65 -27.50
C LEU A 410 9.43 -15.81 -26.87
N SER A 411 9.51 -16.40 -25.67
CA SER A 411 10.77 -16.70 -25.00
C SER A 411 11.65 -17.67 -25.80
N GLY A 412 11.03 -18.70 -26.38
CA GLY A 412 11.71 -19.64 -27.28
C GLY A 412 12.25 -18.95 -28.53
N LEU A 413 11.46 -18.06 -29.16
CA LEU A 413 11.88 -17.30 -30.34
C LEU A 413 13.00 -16.29 -30.02
N GLU A 414 12.95 -15.59 -28.89
CA GLU A 414 14.03 -14.71 -28.42
C GLU A 414 15.35 -15.49 -28.29
N THR A 415 15.28 -16.69 -27.74
CA THR A 415 16.45 -17.57 -27.58
C THR A 415 16.97 -18.04 -28.94
N PHE A 416 16.07 -18.52 -29.80
CA PHE A 416 16.40 -18.98 -31.16
C PHE A 416 17.07 -17.88 -32.01
N PHE A 417 16.49 -16.68 -32.08
CA PHE A 417 17.08 -15.61 -32.89
C PHE A 417 18.44 -15.16 -32.35
N ARG A 418 18.68 -15.24 -31.04
CA ARG A 418 19.99 -14.95 -30.45
C ARG A 418 21.04 -16.03 -30.70
N SER A 419 20.64 -17.30 -30.81
CA SER A 419 21.55 -18.42 -31.05
C SER A 419 21.94 -18.53 -32.53
N GLU A 420 20.98 -18.39 -33.45
CA GLU A 420 21.17 -18.63 -34.88
C GLU A 420 21.88 -17.48 -35.63
N ILE A 421 21.90 -16.28 -35.05
CA ILE A 421 22.52 -15.12 -35.70
C ILE A 421 24.02 -15.00 -35.33
N PRO A 422 24.94 -14.98 -36.32
CA PRO A 422 26.38 -14.86 -36.10
C PRO A 422 26.77 -13.62 -35.27
N ARG A 423 27.87 -13.72 -34.51
CA ARG A 423 28.33 -12.68 -33.57
C ARG A 423 28.41 -11.27 -34.18
N GLU A 424 28.80 -11.17 -35.44
CA GLU A 424 28.93 -9.93 -36.21
C GLU A 424 27.60 -9.18 -36.41
N ASN A 425 26.48 -9.92 -36.51
CA ASN A 425 25.14 -9.35 -36.74
C ASN A 425 24.29 -9.30 -35.46
N ARG A 426 24.84 -9.65 -34.29
CA ARG A 426 24.07 -9.62 -33.03
C ARG A 426 23.63 -8.22 -32.62
N ALA A 427 24.36 -7.18 -33.05
CA ALA A 427 24.01 -5.79 -32.79
C ALA A 427 22.75 -5.32 -33.54
N SER A 428 22.35 -5.98 -34.63
CA SER A 428 21.14 -5.63 -35.39
C SER A 428 19.88 -6.36 -34.90
N ILE A 429 20.01 -7.32 -33.98
CA ILE A 429 18.88 -8.04 -33.37
C ILE A 429 18.19 -7.15 -32.35
N ARG A 430 16.87 -7.00 -32.49
CA ARG A 430 16.06 -6.36 -31.46
C ARG A 430 15.57 -7.41 -30.48
N GLY A 431 16.12 -7.39 -29.28
CA GLY A 431 15.67 -8.28 -28.21
C GLY A 431 14.29 -7.90 -27.65
N ILE A 432 13.52 -8.91 -27.26
CA ILE A 432 12.18 -8.75 -26.68
C ILE A 432 12.10 -9.01 -25.17
N LYS A 433 13.25 -9.01 -24.47
CA LYS A 433 13.30 -9.31 -23.01
C LYS A 433 12.48 -8.34 -22.16
N ILE A 434 12.41 -7.06 -22.54
CA ILE A 434 11.61 -6.05 -21.84
C ILE A 434 10.13 -6.36 -21.99
N GLU A 435 9.70 -6.68 -23.21
CA GLU A 435 8.32 -7.06 -23.54
C GLU A 435 7.93 -8.36 -22.85
N LEU A 436 8.79 -9.38 -22.84
CA LEU A 436 8.57 -10.63 -22.11
C LEU A 436 8.32 -10.38 -20.62
N THR A 437 9.14 -9.53 -19.99
CA THR A 437 8.98 -9.17 -18.57
C THR A 437 7.67 -8.43 -18.32
N ALA A 438 7.31 -7.49 -19.20
CA ALA A 438 6.04 -6.79 -19.13
C ALA A 438 4.84 -7.75 -19.29
N ILE A 439 4.94 -8.70 -20.23
CA ILE A 439 3.91 -9.71 -20.48
C ILE A 439 3.72 -10.61 -19.25
N GLN A 440 4.81 -11.12 -18.69
CA GLN A 440 4.79 -11.92 -17.47
C GLN A 440 4.13 -11.17 -16.30
N ASN A 441 4.43 -9.87 -16.14
CA ASN A 441 3.83 -9.05 -15.10
C ASN A 441 2.30 -8.86 -15.28
N CYS A 442 1.79 -8.72 -16.50
CA CYS A 442 0.33 -8.71 -16.72
C CYS A 442 -0.29 -10.05 -16.30
N ILE A 443 0.33 -11.17 -16.70
CA ILE A 443 -0.16 -12.52 -16.43
C ILE A 443 -0.25 -12.74 -14.91
N VAL A 444 0.79 -12.38 -14.17
CA VAL A 444 0.82 -12.51 -12.70
C VAL A 444 -0.30 -11.68 -12.07
N LYS A 445 -0.46 -10.41 -12.47
CA LYS A 445 -1.52 -9.53 -11.93
C LYS A 445 -2.92 -10.03 -12.26
N ALA A 446 -3.15 -10.48 -13.49
CA ALA A 446 -4.43 -11.05 -13.91
C ALA A 446 -4.75 -12.34 -13.15
N ASN A 447 -3.76 -13.20 -12.95
CA ASN A 447 -3.93 -14.46 -12.22
C ASN A 447 -4.16 -14.21 -10.73
N GLN A 448 -3.50 -13.21 -10.12
CA GLN A 448 -3.79 -12.78 -8.75
C GLN A 448 -5.27 -12.41 -8.60
N LYS A 449 -5.82 -11.58 -9.49
CA LYS A 449 -7.25 -11.22 -9.48
C LYS A 449 -8.19 -12.41 -9.69
N ARG A 450 -7.80 -13.37 -10.53
CA ARG A 450 -8.53 -14.64 -10.69
C ARG A 450 -8.54 -15.44 -9.38
N HIS A 451 -7.41 -15.53 -8.68
CA HIS A 451 -7.33 -16.20 -7.38
C HIS A 451 -8.15 -15.47 -6.31
N ASP A 452 -8.10 -14.14 -6.28
CA ASP A 452 -8.92 -13.33 -5.37
C ASP A 452 -10.43 -13.59 -5.57
N TYR A 453 -10.87 -13.71 -6.83
CA TYR A 453 -12.26 -14.08 -7.16
C TYR A 453 -12.62 -15.49 -6.63
N VAL A 454 -11.77 -16.49 -6.88
CA VAL A 454 -12.01 -17.88 -6.44
C VAL A 454 -12.05 -17.98 -4.92
N ALA A 455 -11.07 -17.39 -4.23
CA ALA A 455 -11.00 -17.42 -2.77
C ALA A 455 -12.25 -16.82 -2.12
N ARG A 456 -12.74 -15.68 -2.65
CA ARG A 456 -13.97 -15.03 -2.15
C ARG A 456 -15.23 -15.83 -2.46
N LYS A 457 -15.29 -16.53 -3.60
CA LYS A 457 -16.40 -17.46 -3.91
C LYS A 457 -16.42 -18.64 -2.95
N GLU A 458 -15.26 -19.24 -2.66
CA GLU A 458 -15.14 -20.34 -1.72
C GLU A 458 -15.51 -19.92 -0.30
N GLU A 459 -15.07 -18.76 0.15
CA GLU A 459 -15.44 -18.17 1.45
C GLU A 459 -16.97 -17.97 1.56
N MET A 460 -17.60 -17.42 0.51
CA MET A 460 -19.05 -17.25 0.47
C MET A 460 -19.80 -18.59 0.51
N GLU A 461 -19.31 -19.61 -0.18
CA GLU A 461 -19.89 -20.96 -0.12
C GLU A 461 -19.70 -21.61 1.25
N GLN A 462 -18.56 -21.40 1.91
CA GLN A 462 -18.32 -21.89 3.27
C GLN A 462 -19.25 -21.22 4.29
N LEU A 463 -19.41 -19.89 4.21
CA LEU A 463 -20.36 -19.15 5.06
C LEU A 463 -21.80 -19.62 4.85
N ARG A 464 -22.20 -19.88 3.60
CA ARG A 464 -23.51 -20.45 3.27
C ARG A 464 -23.69 -21.87 3.83
N LYS A 465 -22.64 -22.71 3.80
CA LYS A 465 -22.65 -24.06 4.42
C LYS A 465 -22.77 -24.00 5.94
N LEU A 466 -22.27 -22.94 6.57
CA LEU A 466 -22.37 -22.69 8.01
C LEU A 466 -23.72 -22.10 8.45
N GLY A 467 -24.69 -21.97 7.54
CA GLY A 467 -26.06 -21.54 7.87
C GLY A 467 -26.23 -20.02 8.00
N VAL A 468 -25.24 -19.22 7.58
CA VAL A 468 -25.37 -17.76 7.51
C VAL A 468 -26.12 -17.41 6.22
N ASP A 469 -27.36 -16.91 6.35
CA ASP A 469 -28.18 -16.56 5.19
C ASP A 469 -27.72 -15.22 4.59
N VAL A 470 -26.98 -15.33 3.49
CA VAL A 470 -26.34 -14.23 2.74
C VAL A 470 -27.36 -13.22 2.17
N LYS A 471 -28.67 -13.54 2.17
CA LYS A 471 -29.72 -12.57 1.79
C LYS A 471 -30.23 -11.70 2.94
N SER A 472 -29.82 -11.96 4.17
CA SER A 472 -30.32 -11.25 5.36
C SER A 472 -29.28 -10.40 6.11
N LEU A 473 -28.09 -10.18 5.53
CA LEU A 473 -27.04 -9.32 6.09
C LEU A 473 -26.56 -8.24 5.12
#